data_AF-A0A2E7BGI7-F1
#
_entry.id   AF-A0A2E7BGI7-F1
#
_cell.length_a   1.000
_cell.length_b   1.000
_cell.length_c   1.000
_cell.angle_alpha   90.00
_cell.angle_beta   90.00
_cell.angle_gamma   90.00
#
_symmetry.space_group_name_H-M   'P 1'
#
loop_
_entity.id
_entity.type
_entity.pdbx_description
1 polymer ?
#
loop_
_entity_poly.entity_id
_entity_poly.type
_entity_poly.pdbx_seq_one_letter_code
_entity_poly.pdbx_strand_id
1 'polypeptide(L)'
;MVTRGIWALLGSAILCGSVSAQSLRGSASSLDRQVLEARRHDYSYLSDPGEVRRFVNAGLLVPVNGNQNYSLKEVSFPFARPAVLLFIERLAAQYRQACGQRLVVTSLTRPQSHQPRNASTRSVHPTGMALDLRRPRSTCRSWLERTLLSLERQAVLEATAERRPPHYHVVIFPKPYMAYVDRLEKGTLVTATARVHVVRRGESLWRIARRHGLSAGSLRQLNGLTSSRIHPGQTLRLPALD
;
A
#
# COMPACT_ATOMS: atom_id res chain seq x y z
N MET A 1 -39.06 -6.34 -28.10
CA MET A 1 -38.15 -7.01 -29.05
C MET A 1 -36.80 -7.17 -28.40
N VAL A 2 -36.40 -8.41 -28.11
CA VAL A 2 -35.12 -8.77 -27.50
C VAL A 2 -34.20 -9.24 -28.62
N THR A 3 -33.10 -8.55 -28.87
CA THR A 3 -32.05 -9.03 -29.77
C THR A 3 -30.90 -9.59 -28.93
N ARG A 4 -30.77 -10.92 -29.00
CA ARG A 4 -29.66 -11.70 -28.47
C ARG A 4 -28.40 -11.42 -29.31
N GLY A 5 -27.35 -10.93 -28.68
CA GLY A 5 -26.01 -10.83 -29.26
C GLY A 5 -25.19 -12.10 -29.00
N ILE A 6 -24.55 -12.59 -30.05
CA ILE A 6 -23.94 -13.90 -30.21
C ILE A 6 -22.59 -14.01 -29.49
N TRP A 7 -22.35 -15.17 -28.87
CA TRP A 7 -21.07 -15.61 -28.33
C TRP A 7 -20.14 -16.05 -29.47
N ALA A 8 -18.94 -15.49 -29.55
CA ALA A 8 -17.84 -16.04 -30.33
C ALA A 8 -16.63 -16.27 -29.43
N LEU A 9 -16.41 -17.55 -29.11
CA LEU A 9 -15.20 -18.06 -28.48
C LEU A 9 -14.13 -18.22 -29.56
N LEU A 10 -13.04 -17.46 -29.47
CA LEU A 10 -11.77 -17.82 -30.11
C LEU A 10 -10.76 -18.08 -29.02
N GLY A 11 -10.47 -19.36 -28.83
CA GLY A 11 -9.47 -19.86 -27.93
C GLY A 11 -8.07 -19.43 -28.39
N SER A 12 -7.32 -18.87 -27.44
CA SER A 12 -5.87 -18.95 -27.46
C SER A 12 -5.48 -19.61 -26.15
N ALA A 13 -4.88 -20.80 -26.25
CA ALA A 13 -4.30 -21.52 -25.14
C ALA A 13 -3.08 -20.74 -24.64
N ILE A 14 -3.32 -19.82 -23.71
CA ILE A 14 -2.26 -19.28 -22.87
C ILE A 14 -2.04 -20.32 -21.79
N LEU A 15 -0.81 -20.84 -21.71
CA LEU A 15 -0.31 -21.62 -20.58
C LEU A 15 -0.58 -20.82 -19.30
N CYS A 16 -1.66 -21.18 -18.61
CA CYS A 16 -2.02 -20.67 -17.30
C CYS A 16 -0.95 -21.18 -16.32
N GLY A 17 0.09 -20.37 -16.10
CA GLY A 17 0.77 -20.40 -14.81
C GLY A 17 -0.31 -20.27 -13.74
N SER A 18 -0.33 -21.19 -12.78
CA SER A 18 -1.34 -21.27 -11.73
C SER A 18 -1.43 -19.94 -10.98
N VAL A 19 -2.39 -19.10 -11.38
CA VAL A 19 -2.81 -17.94 -10.61
C VAL A 19 -3.41 -18.51 -9.32
N SER A 20 -2.62 -18.53 -8.25
CA SER A 20 -3.09 -18.89 -6.91
C SER A 20 -4.41 -18.16 -6.67
N ALA A 21 -5.49 -18.93 -6.46
CA ALA A 21 -6.84 -18.38 -6.51
C ALA A 21 -7.02 -17.27 -5.47
N GLN A 22 -7.36 -16.05 -5.94
CA GLN A 22 -7.62 -14.91 -5.06
C GLN A 22 -8.82 -15.24 -4.17
N SER A 23 -8.55 -15.51 -2.90
CA SER A 23 -9.57 -16.08 -2.01
C SER A 23 -9.51 -15.53 -0.58
N LEU A 24 -8.63 -14.56 -0.31
CA LEU A 24 -8.24 -14.13 1.04
C LEU A 24 -7.83 -15.31 1.94
N ARG A 25 -7.51 -16.47 1.36
CA ARG A 25 -7.03 -17.64 2.08
C ARG A 25 -5.52 -17.63 1.95
N GLY A 26 -4.84 -17.63 3.08
CA GLY A 26 -3.39 -17.81 3.11
C GLY A 26 -3.03 -19.17 2.52
N SER A 27 -1.93 -19.22 1.78
CA SER A 27 -1.31 -20.44 1.27
C SER A 27 0.19 -20.41 1.51
N ALA A 28 0.85 -21.56 1.46
CA ALA A 28 2.31 -21.60 1.50
C ALA A 28 2.92 -20.78 0.34
N SER A 29 2.34 -20.89 -0.86
CA SER A 29 2.77 -20.11 -2.04
C SER A 29 2.62 -18.59 -1.86
N SER A 30 1.57 -18.14 -1.16
CA SER A 30 1.39 -16.73 -0.81
C SER A 30 2.50 -16.25 0.12
N LEU A 31 2.79 -17.00 1.20
CA LEU A 31 3.89 -16.66 2.11
C LEU A 31 5.25 -16.63 1.38
N ASP A 32 5.50 -17.59 0.50
CA ASP A 32 6.76 -17.65 -0.26
C ASP A 32 6.89 -16.45 -1.23
N ARG A 33 5.78 -16.02 -1.83
CA ARG A 33 5.75 -14.82 -2.68
C ARG A 33 6.03 -13.56 -1.87
N GLN A 34 5.47 -13.42 -0.67
CA GLN A 34 5.75 -12.27 0.19
C GLN A 34 7.24 -12.16 0.54
N VAL A 35 7.88 -13.28 0.88
CA VAL A 35 9.32 -13.36 1.13
C VAL A 35 10.12 -13.04 -0.14
N LEU A 36 9.71 -13.55 -1.30
CA LEU A 36 10.34 -13.25 -2.58
C LEU A 36 10.29 -11.75 -2.90
N GLU A 37 9.14 -11.11 -2.69
CA GLU A 37 8.98 -9.67 -2.92
C GLU A 37 9.83 -8.84 -1.95
N ALA A 38 9.94 -9.23 -0.67
CA ALA A 38 10.87 -8.60 0.26
C ALA A 38 12.32 -8.67 -0.25
N ARG A 39 12.75 -9.84 -0.77
CA ARG A 39 14.10 -10.05 -1.32
C ARG A 39 14.34 -9.25 -2.60
N ARG A 40 13.39 -9.21 -3.54
CA ARG A 40 13.46 -8.41 -4.78
C ARG A 40 13.58 -6.90 -4.54
N HIS A 41 13.23 -6.48 -3.33
CA HIS A 41 13.30 -5.11 -2.86
C HIS A 41 14.48 -4.85 -1.92
N ASP A 42 15.34 -5.85 -1.69
CA ASP A 42 16.48 -5.79 -0.76
C ASP A 42 16.08 -5.31 0.64
N TYR A 43 14.89 -5.72 1.10
CA TYR A 43 14.39 -5.29 2.40
C TYR A 43 15.03 -6.09 3.53
N SER A 44 15.70 -5.35 4.42
CA SER A 44 16.17 -5.87 5.70
C SER A 44 15.00 -6.28 6.59
N TYR A 45 15.15 -7.40 7.28
CA TYR A 45 14.26 -7.83 8.34
C TYR A 45 14.79 -7.26 9.65
N LEU A 46 14.11 -6.25 10.18
CA LEU A 46 14.61 -5.49 11.33
C LEU A 46 14.59 -6.34 12.60
N SER A 47 15.74 -6.48 13.25
CA SER A 47 15.89 -7.40 14.38
C SER A 47 15.32 -6.84 15.68
N ASP A 48 15.44 -5.53 15.91
CA ASP A 48 15.12 -4.88 17.18
C ASP A 48 14.61 -3.43 17.05
N PRO A 49 14.07 -2.84 18.13
CA PRO A 49 13.58 -1.45 18.13
C PRO A 49 14.62 -0.40 17.72
N GLY A 50 15.91 -0.63 18.00
CA GLY A 50 17.01 0.24 17.58
C GLY A 50 17.19 0.25 16.07
N GLU A 51 17.07 -0.90 15.41
CA GLU A 51 17.05 -0.99 13.95
C GLU A 51 15.89 -0.20 13.35
N VAL A 52 14.69 -0.34 13.94
CA VAL A 52 13.50 0.42 13.52
C VAL A 52 13.77 1.92 13.60
N ARG A 53 14.35 2.40 14.71
CA ARG A 53 14.73 3.82 14.86
C ARG A 53 15.76 4.26 13.81
N ARG A 54 16.78 3.45 13.52
CA ARG A 54 17.77 3.75 12.46
C ARG A 54 17.09 3.89 11.10
N PHE A 55 16.16 2.98 10.77
CA PHE A 55 15.43 3.04 9.50
C PHE A 55 14.49 4.25 9.40
N VAL A 56 13.87 4.65 10.51
CA VAL A 56 13.09 5.89 10.58
C VAL A 56 13.98 7.12 10.37
N ASN A 57 15.12 7.18 11.06
CA ASN A 57 16.09 8.28 10.92
C ASN A 57 16.68 8.37 9.50
N ALA A 58 16.88 7.22 8.85
CA ALA A 58 17.32 7.14 7.46
C ALA A 58 16.19 7.42 6.44
N GLY A 59 14.95 7.62 6.88
CA GLY A 59 13.79 7.85 6.01
C GLY A 59 13.33 6.60 5.22
N LEU A 60 13.83 5.43 5.59
CA LEU A 60 13.48 4.13 4.98
C LEU A 60 12.14 3.58 5.50
N LEU A 61 11.77 3.97 6.73
CA LEU A 61 10.43 3.83 7.29
C LEU A 61 9.88 5.22 7.64
N VAL A 62 8.57 5.37 7.56
CA VAL A 62 7.86 6.62 7.84
C VAL A 62 6.83 6.42 8.95
N PRO A 63 6.60 7.42 9.80
CA PRO A 63 5.58 7.34 10.84
C PRO A 63 4.18 7.29 10.22
N VAL A 64 3.33 6.43 10.78
CA VAL A 64 1.93 6.26 10.42
C VAL A 64 1.07 6.78 11.56
N ASN A 65 0.42 7.91 11.35
CA ASN A 65 -0.41 8.58 12.35
C ASN A 65 -1.87 8.53 11.92
N GLY A 66 -2.77 8.11 12.82
CA GLY A 66 -4.20 8.08 12.54
C GLY A 66 -4.75 9.48 12.22
N ASN A 67 -5.82 9.53 11.45
CA ASN A 67 -6.48 10.77 11.01
C ASN A 67 -7.99 10.54 10.83
N GLN A 68 -8.76 11.46 10.23
CA GLN A 68 -10.22 11.27 10.09
C GLN A 68 -10.64 9.99 9.34
N ASN A 69 -9.76 9.37 8.55
CA ASN A 69 -10.08 8.20 7.72
C ASN A 69 -9.67 6.87 8.37
N TYR A 70 -8.64 6.85 9.23
CA TYR A 70 -8.19 5.62 9.90
C TYR A 70 -7.65 5.87 11.30
N SER A 71 -7.74 4.87 12.18
CA SER A 71 -7.07 4.85 13.48
C SER A 71 -6.08 3.69 13.59
N LEU A 72 -5.15 3.81 14.53
CA LEU A 72 -4.27 2.72 14.94
C LEU A 72 -4.80 2.17 16.27
N LYS A 73 -4.83 0.85 16.42
CA LYS A 73 -5.18 0.19 17.67
C LYS A 73 -4.06 -0.78 18.05
N GLU A 74 -3.43 -0.55 19.20
CA GLU A 74 -2.40 -1.43 19.78
C GLU A 74 -1.16 -1.64 18.88
N VAL A 75 -0.80 -0.62 18.09
CA VAL A 75 0.37 -0.67 17.19
C VAL A 75 1.62 -0.13 17.91
N SER A 76 2.46 -1.03 18.45
CA SER A 76 3.67 -0.64 19.19
C SER A 76 4.74 0.07 18.35
N PHE A 77 4.81 -0.25 17.05
CA PHE A 77 5.76 0.36 16.13
C PHE A 77 4.98 0.95 14.95
N PRO A 78 4.46 2.19 15.07
CA PRO A 78 3.60 2.81 14.07
C PRO A 78 4.42 3.36 12.89
N PHE A 79 5.23 2.49 12.29
CA PHE A 79 6.11 2.82 11.17
C PHE A 79 5.89 1.83 10.05
N ALA A 80 5.99 2.29 8.81
CA ALA A 80 5.85 1.44 7.64
C ALA A 80 6.69 1.95 6.49
N ARG A 81 6.82 1.15 5.43
CA ARG A 81 7.40 1.61 4.17
C ARG A 81 6.53 2.72 3.56
N PRO A 82 7.11 3.69 2.84
CA PRO A 82 6.36 4.78 2.21
C PRO A 82 5.16 4.32 1.34
N ALA A 83 5.31 3.21 0.60
CA ALA A 83 4.23 2.63 -0.21
C ALA A 83 3.07 2.06 0.64
N VAL A 84 3.37 1.51 1.82
CA VAL A 84 2.35 1.00 2.75
C VAL A 84 1.54 2.16 3.33
N LEU A 85 2.19 3.27 3.70
CA LEU A 85 1.46 4.45 4.17
C LEU A 85 0.57 5.05 3.08
N LEU A 86 1.07 5.17 1.84
CA LEU A 86 0.25 5.60 0.71
C LEU A 86 -0.97 4.69 0.51
N PHE A 87 -0.78 3.38 0.62
CA PHE A 87 -1.86 2.41 0.56
C PHE A 87 -2.90 2.63 1.66
N ILE A 88 -2.46 2.77 2.92
CA ILE A 88 -3.36 3.00 4.06
C ILE A 88 -4.21 4.24 3.82
N GLU A 89 -3.61 5.34 3.38
CA GLU A 89 -4.31 6.60 3.19
C GLU A 89 -5.35 6.55 2.08
N ARG A 90 -5.00 5.97 0.93
CA ARG A 90 -5.93 5.82 -0.21
C ARG A 90 -7.05 4.85 0.13
N LEU A 91 -6.74 3.68 0.71
CA LEU A 91 -7.73 2.69 1.13
C LEU A 91 -8.66 3.28 2.19
N ALA A 92 -8.11 3.95 3.21
CA ALA A 92 -8.90 4.50 4.31
C ALA A 92 -9.84 5.62 3.85
N ALA A 93 -9.42 6.49 2.94
CA ALA A 93 -10.28 7.53 2.38
C ALA A 93 -11.47 6.91 1.63
N GLN A 94 -11.20 5.95 0.74
CA GLN A 94 -12.24 5.24 -0.01
C GLN A 94 -13.14 4.40 0.91
N TYR A 95 -12.57 3.74 1.91
CA TYR A 95 -13.31 3.01 2.93
C TYR A 95 -14.24 3.96 3.68
N ARG A 96 -13.75 5.12 4.15
CA ARG A 96 -14.58 6.09 4.86
C ARG A 96 -15.70 6.62 3.97
N GLN A 97 -15.43 6.90 2.70
CA GLN A 97 -16.45 7.34 1.74
C GLN A 97 -17.52 6.27 1.48
N ALA A 98 -17.11 5.01 1.31
CA ALA A 98 -18.04 3.91 1.02
C ALA A 98 -18.88 3.47 2.23
N CYS A 99 -18.37 3.71 3.45
CA CYS A 99 -18.89 3.08 4.66
C CYS A 99 -19.25 4.02 5.81
N GLY A 100 -18.78 5.26 5.79
CA GLY A 100 -18.87 6.19 6.92
C GLY A 100 -18.02 5.81 8.13
N GLN A 101 -17.29 4.69 8.11
CA GLN A 101 -16.47 4.19 9.21
C GLN A 101 -14.98 4.44 8.99
N ARG A 102 -14.22 4.56 10.09
CA ARG A 102 -12.75 4.61 10.03
C ARG A 102 -12.17 3.22 9.81
N LEU A 103 -11.20 3.11 8.91
CA LEU A 103 -10.36 1.92 8.82
C LEU A 103 -9.55 1.79 10.13
N VAL A 104 -9.31 0.57 10.61
CA VAL A 104 -8.53 0.35 11.83
C VAL A 104 -7.34 -0.52 11.52
N VAL A 105 -6.15 0.06 11.64
CA VAL A 105 -4.86 -0.62 11.52
C VAL A 105 -4.49 -1.19 12.89
N THR A 106 -4.20 -2.49 12.96
CA THR A 106 -3.91 -3.23 14.19
C THR A 106 -2.47 -3.69 14.30
N SER A 107 -1.69 -3.61 13.22
CA SER A 107 -0.26 -3.89 13.22
C SER A 107 0.42 -3.24 12.00
N LEU A 108 1.71 -2.93 12.12
CA LEU A 108 2.56 -2.39 11.07
C LEU A 108 3.94 -3.07 11.15
N THR A 109 5.04 -2.31 11.06
CA THR A 109 6.38 -2.86 11.31
C THR A 109 6.41 -3.54 12.67
N ARG A 110 7.03 -4.72 12.77
CA ARG A 110 7.25 -5.39 14.05
C ARG A 110 8.61 -6.06 13.97
N PRO A 111 9.63 -5.63 14.73
CA PRO A 111 10.94 -6.23 14.65
C PRO A 111 10.91 -7.69 15.11
N GLN A 112 11.92 -8.48 14.73
CA GLN A 112 12.00 -9.92 15.03
C GLN A 112 11.91 -10.19 16.54
N SER A 113 12.59 -9.39 17.36
CA SER A 113 12.56 -9.49 18.83
C SER A 113 11.20 -9.20 19.48
N HIS A 114 10.22 -8.70 18.72
CA HIS A 114 8.89 -8.36 19.22
C HIS A 114 7.78 -9.15 18.52
N GLN A 115 8.12 -10.19 17.76
CA GLN A 115 7.14 -11.09 17.16
C GLN A 115 6.38 -11.87 18.26
N PRO A 116 5.07 -12.11 18.09
CA PRO A 116 4.33 -12.96 19.01
C PRO A 116 4.88 -14.39 18.98
N ARG A 117 4.72 -15.14 20.07
CA ARG A 117 5.27 -16.50 20.22
C ARG A 117 4.86 -17.47 19.10
N ASN A 118 3.69 -17.25 18.51
CA ASN A 118 3.14 -18.06 17.42
C ASN A 118 3.36 -17.44 16.02
N ALA A 119 4.25 -16.46 15.88
CA ALA A 119 4.57 -15.88 14.58
C ALA A 119 5.24 -16.91 13.66
N SER A 120 4.89 -16.86 12.37
CA SER A 120 5.63 -17.61 11.36
C SER A 120 7.05 -17.08 11.22
N THR A 121 8.01 -17.98 11.04
CA THR A 121 9.38 -17.64 10.63
C THR A 121 9.45 -16.90 9.28
N ARG A 122 8.38 -16.98 8.47
CA ARG A 122 8.21 -16.26 7.20
C ARG A 122 7.54 -14.89 7.33
N SER A 123 7.27 -14.40 8.55
CA SER A 123 6.64 -13.09 8.78
C SER A 123 7.43 -11.95 8.12
N VAL A 124 6.76 -11.15 7.28
CA VAL A 124 7.36 -9.99 6.62
C VAL A 124 7.12 -8.67 7.35
N HIS A 125 6.44 -8.67 8.51
CA HIS A 125 6.31 -7.47 9.36
C HIS A 125 7.64 -6.79 9.72
N PRO A 126 8.75 -7.51 9.99
CA PRO A 126 10.04 -6.88 10.27
C PRO A 126 10.57 -6.02 9.13
N THR A 127 10.10 -6.21 7.90
CA THR A 127 10.54 -5.41 6.74
C THR A 127 9.82 -4.07 6.61
N GLY A 128 8.69 -3.91 7.32
CA GLY A 128 7.78 -2.76 7.23
C GLY A 128 6.89 -2.73 5.99
N MET A 129 6.84 -3.79 5.17
CA MET A 129 5.98 -3.87 3.98
C MET A 129 4.57 -4.43 4.23
N ALA A 130 4.30 -4.86 5.47
CA ALA A 130 3.03 -5.46 5.86
C ALA A 130 2.26 -4.62 6.89
N LEU A 131 0.94 -4.80 6.91
CA LEU A 131 0.02 -4.24 7.88
C LEU A 131 -1.07 -5.25 8.21
N ASP A 132 -1.63 -5.13 9.42
CA ASP A 132 -2.85 -5.84 9.80
C ASP A 132 -4.01 -4.86 9.89
N LEU A 133 -5.16 -5.25 9.34
CA LEU A 133 -6.41 -4.48 9.38
C LEU A 133 -7.45 -5.22 10.21
N ARG A 134 -8.12 -4.51 11.12
CA ARG A 134 -9.27 -5.06 11.85
C ARG A 134 -10.33 -5.54 10.85
N ARG A 135 -10.83 -6.76 11.02
CA ARG A 135 -11.96 -7.26 10.25
C ARG A 135 -13.27 -6.63 10.75
N PRO A 136 -13.98 -5.78 9.97
CA PRO A 136 -15.23 -5.18 10.40
C PRO A 136 -16.36 -6.22 10.44
N ARG A 137 -17.38 -5.97 11.27
CA ARG A 137 -18.57 -6.83 11.39
C ARG A 137 -19.78 -6.33 10.58
N SER A 138 -19.63 -5.23 9.83
CA SER A 138 -20.69 -4.57 9.05
C SER A 138 -20.60 -4.88 7.55
N THR A 139 -21.48 -4.26 6.74
CA THR A 139 -21.43 -4.24 5.26
C THR A 139 -20.05 -3.80 4.71
N CYS A 140 -19.29 -3.06 5.51
CA CYS A 140 -17.93 -2.64 5.19
C CYS A 140 -16.93 -3.78 5.06
N ARG A 141 -17.26 -4.95 5.60
CA ARG A 141 -16.49 -6.17 5.38
C ARG A 141 -16.50 -6.53 3.90
N SER A 142 -17.68 -6.61 3.29
CA SER A 142 -17.82 -6.97 1.88
C SER A 142 -17.15 -5.95 0.96
N TRP A 143 -17.22 -4.65 1.29
CA TRP A 143 -16.48 -3.63 0.55
C TRP A 143 -14.97 -3.85 0.65
N LEU A 144 -14.44 -4.00 1.87
CA LEU A 144 -13.00 -4.18 2.08
C LEU A 144 -12.47 -5.45 1.42
N GLU A 145 -13.16 -6.59 1.57
CA GLU A 145 -12.78 -7.86 0.95
C GLU A 145 -12.77 -7.76 -0.58
N ARG A 146 -13.80 -7.15 -1.20
CA ARG A 146 -13.81 -6.94 -2.66
C ARG A 146 -12.69 -6.03 -3.14
N THR A 147 -12.39 -4.97 -2.39
CA THR A 147 -11.29 -4.05 -2.72
C THR A 147 -9.94 -4.76 -2.63
N LEU A 148 -9.69 -5.51 -1.55
CA LEU A 148 -8.45 -6.28 -1.38
C LEU A 148 -8.28 -7.33 -2.49
N LEU A 149 -9.33 -8.13 -2.77
CA LEU A 149 -9.32 -9.11 -3.86
C LEU A 149 -9.09 -8.46 -5.24
N SER A 150 -9.60 -7.24 -5.46
CA SER A 150 -9.34 -6.50 -6.70
C SER A 150 -7.88 -6.10 -6.84
N LEU A 151 -7.25 -5.65 -5.75
CA LEU A 151 -5.84 -5.29 -5.75
C LEU A 151 -4.93 -6.52 -5.83
N GLU A 152 -5.32 -7.66 -5.26
CA GLU A 152 -4.64 -8.95 -5.48
C GLU A 152 -4.64 -9.36 -6.96
N ARG A 153 -5.77 -9.18 -7.66
CA ARG A 153 -5.86 -9.43 -9.12
C ARG A 153 -4.91 -8.55 -9.93
N GLN A 154 -4.63 -7.34 -9.45
CA GLN A 154 -3.66 -6.43 -10.07
C GLN A 154 -2.21 -6.78 -9.71
N ALA A 155 -2.00 -7.82 -8.89
CA ALA A 155 -0.68 -8.26 -8.40
C ALA A 155 0.09 -7.15 -7.67
N VAL A 156 -0.60 -6.25 -6.95
CA VAL A 156 0.03 -5.13 -6.22
C VAL A 156 0.13 -5.36 -4.71
N LEU A 157 -0.57 -6.36 -4.19
CA LEU A 157 -0.54 -6.78 -2.80
C LEU A 157 -0.95 -8.24 -2.68
N GLU A 158 -0.77 -8.80 -1.49
CA GLU A 158 -1.47 -9.98 -1.02
C GLU A 158 -2.24 -9.70 0.28
N ALA A 159 -3.38 -10.34 0.45
CA ALA A 159 -4.24 -10.21 1.61
C ALA A 159 -4.73 -11.57 2.09
N THR A 160 -4.53 -11.87 3.37
CA THR A 160 -5.00 -13.09 4.02
C THR A 160 -5.97 -12.74 5.15
N ALA A 161 -7.13 -13.38 5.18
CA ALA A 161 -8.09 -13.26 6.27
C ALA A 161 -7.73 -14.24 7.40
N GLU A 162 -7.22 -13.69 8.50
CA GLU A 162 -6.85 -14.44 9.69
C GLU A 162 -8.05 -14.69 10.62
N ARG A 163 -8.03 -15.84 11.30
CA ARG A 163 -9.17 -16.29 12.12
C ARG A 163 -9.02 -15.96 13.61
N ARG A 164 -7.81 -15.96 14.16
CA ARG A 164 -7.57 -15.86 15.61
C ARG A 164 -6.32 -15.01 15.92
N PRO A 165 -6.49 -13.72 16.29
CA PRO A 165 -7.74 -12.95 16.28
C PRO A 165 -8.20 -12.66 14.83
N PRO A 166 -9.49 -12.35 14.60
CA PRO A 166 -9.99 -11.94 13.28
C PRO A 166 -9.38 -10.63 12.75
N HIS A 167 -8.52 -10.70 11.74
CA HIS A 167 -7.96 -9.54 11.04
C HIS A 167 -7.64 -9.90 9.59
N TYR A 168 -7.31 -8.90 8.77
CA TYR A 168 -6.67 -9.13 7.47
C TYR A 168 -5.19 -8.82 7.61
N HIS A 169 -4.35 -9.80 7.33
CA HIS A 169 -2.93 -9.58 7.08
C HIS A 169 -2.77 -9.11 5.64
N VAL A 170 -2.17 -7.95 5.41
CA VAL A 170 -1.99 -7.37 4.07
C VAL A 170 -0.51 -7.07 3.86
N VAL A 171 0.00 -7.44 2.69
CA VAL A 171 1.39 -7.23 2.28
C VAL A 171 1.40 -6.44 0.99
N ILE A 172 2.01 -5.25 1.01
CA ILE A 172 2.07 -4.38 -0.17
C ILE A 172 3.33 -4.71 -0.96
N PHE A 173 3.21 -4.90 -2.27
CA PHE A 173 4.33 -5.04 -3.19
C PHE A 173 4.72 -3.64 -3.69
N PRO A 174 5.77 -3.01 -3.16
CA PRO A 174 5.93 -1.56 -3.29
C PRO A 174 6.10 -1.08 -4.73
N LYS A 175 6.93 -1.76 -5.54
CA LYS A 175 7.15 -1.40 -6.95
C LYS A 175 5.85 -1.57 -7.77
N PRO A 176 5.20 -2.75 -7.75
CA PRO A 176 3.90 -2.93 -8.42
C PRO A 176 2.82 -1.94 -7.95
N TYR A 177 2.70 -1.69 -6.65
CA TYR A 177 1.68 -0.80 -6.09
C TYR A 177 1.90 0.66 -6.52
N MET A 178 3.13 1.16 -6.48
CA MET A 178 3.44 2.50 -6.95
C MET A 178 3.15 2.64 -8.46
N ALA A 179 3.53 1.65 -9.27
CA ALA A 179 3.21 1.67 -10.70
C ALA A 179 1.69 1.64 -10.97
N TYR A 180 0.92 0.95 -10.13
CA TYR A 180 -0.54 0.97 -10.20
C TYR A 180 -1.11 2.36 -9.89
N VAL A 181 -0.64 3.02 -8.82
CA VAL A 181 -1.06 4.38 -8.47
C VAL A 181 -0.69 5.37 -9.58
N ASP A 182 0.51 5.29 -10.14
CA ASP A 182 0.94 6.15 -11.26
C ASP A 182 0.00 6.03 -12.47
N ARG A 183 -0.48 4.81 -12.79
CA ARG A 183 -1.43 4.60 -13.89
C ARG A 183 -2.78 5.23 -13.61
N LEU A 184 -3.28 5.14 -12.37
CA LEU A 184 -4.54 5.78 -11.99
C LEU A 184 -4.44 7.30 -12.09
N GLU A 185 -3.34 7.88 -11.58
CA GLU A 185 -3.15 9.33 -11.56
C GLU A 185 -3.00 9.91 -12.97
N LYS A 186 -2.30 9.22 -13.88
CA LYS A 186 -2.19 9.64 -15.28
C LYS A 186 -3.53 9.76 -16.00
N GLY A 187 -4.51 8.93 -15.65
CA GLY A 187 -5.87 9.00 -16.20
C GLY A 187 -6.69 10.19 -15.69
N THR A 188 -6.26 10.86 -14.62
CA THR A 188 -6.99 11.97 -13.97
C THR A 188 -6.43 13.36 -14.31
N LEU A 189 -5.28 13.46 -14.99
CA LEU A 189 -4.60 14.74 -15.29
C LEU A 189 -5.26 15.58 -16.41
N VAL A 190 -6.58 15.64 -16.49
CA VAL A 190 -7.30 16.42 -17.51
C VAL A 190 -7.60 17.84 -17.01
N THR A 191 -6.90 18.82 -17.60
CA THR A 191 -7.11 20.29 -17.63
C THR A 191 -7.51 21.01 -16.33
N ALA A 192 -6.51 21.46 -15.55
CA ALA A 192 -6.63 22.65 -14.71
C ALA A 192 -5.25 23.25 -14.34
N THR A 193 -5.26 24.50 -13.86
CA THR A 193 -4.10 25.39 -13.67
C THR A 193 -3.05 24.83 -12.71
N ALA A 194 -1.79 24.78 -13.16
CA ALA A 194 -0.68 24.24 -12.39
C ALA A 194 -0.48 24.98 -11.05
N ARG A 195 -0.63 24.26 -9.94
CA ARG A 195 -0.26 24.75 -8.61
C ARG A 195 1.25 24.54 -8.38
N VAL A 196 1.82 25.31 -7.46
CA VAL A 196 3.26 25.30 -7.19
C VAL A 196 3.53 25.10 -5.71
N HIS A 197 4.52 24.27 -5.38
CA HIS A 197 5.04 24.06 -4.03
C HIS A 197 6.54 24.37 -3.98
N VAL A 198 6.94 25.28 -3.09
CA VAL A 198 8.35 25.56 -2.81
C VAL A 198 8.84 24.62 -1.71
N VAL A 199 9.82 23.79 -2.04
CA VAL A 199 10.39 22.77 -1.14
C VAL A 199 10.98 23.45 0.10
N ARG A 200 10.51 23.02 1.28
CA ARG A 200 11.03 23.50 2.57
C ARG A 200 12.14 22.59 3.09
N ARG A 201 12.97 23.12 3.98
CA ARG A 201 14.03 22.34 4.65
C ARG A 201 13.43 21.11 5.34
N GLY A 202 14.04 19.95 5.08
CA GLY A 202 13.59 18.66 5.60
C GLY A 202 12.43 18.00 4.85
N GLU A 203 11.91 18.58 3.77
CA GLU A 203 10.96 17.89 2.89
C GLU A 203 11.65 16.86 1.98
N SER A 204 10.93 15.77 1.72
CA SER A 204 11.26 14.77 0.72
C SER A 204 10.19 14.78 -0.37
N LEU A 205 10.55 14.35 -1.57
CA LEU A 205 9.63 14.30 -2.71
C LEU A 205 8.38 13.46 -2.37
N TRP A 206 8.57 12.35 -1.67
CA TRP A 206 7.47 11.52 -1.19
C TRP A 206 6.56 12.24 -0.20
N ARG A 207 7.11 12.99 0.77
CA ARG A 207 6.31 13.72 1.76
C ARG A 207 5.45 14.81 1.11
N ILE A 208 6.00 15.48 0.09
CA ILE A 208 5.28 16.48 -0.69
C ILE A 208 4.19 15.79 -1.52
N ALA A 209 4.54 14.78 -2.31
CA ALA A 209 3.58 14.04 -3.14
C ALA A 209 2.39 13.53 -2.32
N ARG A 210 2.66 12.90 -1.17
CA ARG A 210 1.65 12.44 -0.22
C ARG A 210 0.69 13.55 0.25
N ARG A 211 1.22 14.74 0.58
CA ARG A 211 0.40 15.89 1.00
C ARG A 211 -0.63 16.28 -0.06
N HIS A 212 -0.32 16.01 -1.32
CA HIS A 212 -1.17 16.29 -2.47
C HIS A 212 -1.84 15.03 -3.03
N GLY A 213 -1.85 13.92 -2.30
CA GLY A 213 -2.51 12.68 -2.72
C GLY A 213 -1.84 11.97 -3.90
N LEU A 214 -0.59 12.32 -4.21
CA LEU A 214 0.16 11.81 -5.36
C LEU A 214 1.17 10.73 -4.95
N SER A 215 1.51 9.92 -5.93
CA SER A 215 2.75 9.16 -5.95
C SER A 215 3.97 10.09 -6.09
N ALA A 216 5.08 9.73 -5.43
CA ALA A 216 6.37 10.40 -5.65
C ALA A 216 6.83 10.29 -7.11
N GLY A 217 6.51 9.17 -7.78
CA GLY A 217 6.81 8.94 -9.20
C GLY A 217 6.06 9.90 -10.11
N SER A 218 4.76 10.08 -9.89
CA SER A 218 3.94 11.07 -10.60
C SER A 218 4.47 12.49 -10.41
N LEU A 219 4.77 12.88 -9.16
CA LEU A 219 5.32 14.20 -8.88
C LEU A 219 6.69 14.41 -9.53
N ARG A 220 7.54 13.38 -9.52
CA ARG A 220 8.84 13.37 -10.21
C ARG A 220 8.68 13.60 -11.71
N GLN A 221 7.78 12.84 -12.34
CA GLN A 221 7.53 12.91 -13.78
C GLN A 221 6.97 14.28 -14.19
N LEU A 222 6.00 14.80 -13.43
CA LEU A 222 5.41 16.13 -13.66
C LEU A 222 6.46 17.25 -13.66
N ASN A 223 7.53 17.06 -12.88
CA ASN A 223 8.61 18.04 -12.71
C ASN A 223 9.86 17.73 -13.53
N GLY A 224 9.84 16.73 -14.43
CA GLY A 224 10.99 16.35 -15.24
C GLY A 224 12.20 15.88 -14.44
N LEU A 225 11.99 15.41 -13.21
CA LEU A 225 13.08 15.00 -12.32
C LEU A 225 13.58 13.58 -12.67
N THR A 226 14.89 13.37 -12.67
CA THR A 226 15.48 12.05 -12.93
C THR A 226 15.62 11.20 -11.67
N SER A 227 15.53 11.81 -10.48
CA SER A 227 15.61 11.13 -9.18
C SER A 227 14.65 11.73 -8.15
N SER A 228 14.55 11.10 -6.97
CA SER A 228 13.76 11.64 -5.84
C SER A 228 14.49 12.71 -5.02
N ARG A 229 15.72 13.09 -5.42
CA ARG A 229 16.49 14.12 -4.74
C ARG A 229 15.90 15.49 -5.04
N ILE A 230 15.60 16.25 -3.99
CA ILE A 230 15.09 17.62 -4.06
C ILE A 230 15.83 18.50 -3.04
N HIS A 231 15.87 19.80 -3.28
CA HIS A 231 16.58 20.76 -2.45
C HIS A 231 15.65 21.85 -1.89
N PRO A 232 15.89 22.36 -0.67
CA PRO A 232 15.15 23.51 -0.16
C PRO A 232 15.21 24.70 -1.13
N GLY A 233 14.08 25.38 -1.33
CA GLY A 233 13.92 26.47 -2.31
C GLY A 233 13.58 25.98 -3.73
N GLN A 234 13.71 24.69 -4.03
CA GLN A 234 13.30 24.13 -5.31
C GLN A 234 11.79 24.28 -5.50
N THR A 235 11.37 24.69 -6.69
CA THR A 235 9.97 24.86 -7.04
C THR A 235 9.46 23.60 -7.73
N LEU A 236 8.39 22.99 -7.19
CA LEU A 236 7.73 21.82 -7.76
C LEU A 236 6.33 22.19 -8.26
N ARG A 237 6.04 21.86 -9.52
CA ARG A 237 4.71 21.83 -10.10
C ARG A 237 3.88 20.73 -9.46
N LEU A 238 2.63 21.03 -9.17
CA LEU A 238 1.62 20.12 -8.68
C LEU A 238 0.47 20.06 -9.70
N PRO A 239 -0.18 18.90 -9.85
CA PRO A 239 -1.40 18.82 -10.62
C PRO A 239 -2.47 19.69 -9.96
N ALA A 240 -3.35 20.25 -10.79
CA ALA A 240 -4.58 20.80 -10.28
C ALA A 240 -5.42 19.64 -9.73
N LEU A 241 -5.88 19.80 -8.49
CA LEU A 241 -6.85 18.90 -7.89
C LEU A 241 -8.14 19.72 -7.76
N ASP A 242 -9.21 19.21 -8.36
CA ASP A 242 -10.59 19.66 -8.09
C ASP A 242 -11.01 19.24 -6.68
#